data_AF-A0A8H3WGP7-F1
#
_entry.id   AF-A0A8H3WGP7-F1
#
_cell.length_a   1.000
_cell.length_b   1.000
_cell.length_c   1.000
_cell.angle_alpha   90.00
_cell.angle_beta   90.00
_cell.angle_gamma   90.00
#
_symmetry.space_group_name_H-M   'P 1'
#
loop_
_entity.id
_entity.type
_entity.pdbx_description
1 polymer ?
#
loop_
_entity_poly.entity_id
_entity_poly.type
_entity_poly.pdbx_seq_one_letter_code
_entity_poly.pdbx_strand_id
1 'polypeptide(L)'
;MDFSNSLRRGYRQLRGFWRYWLSIYKFSHCDFFEFEKFCMLGISDLRPGLPPDESPYTEEYFYKPRPARSNTPISPKEFEHIYYHYRKTSAARINTWYQPFTVMGQAPFYRPRFFKQLPSLFQKQIDGNLPTDTVPKIPQRLTHFDEFSNSRETFWGLHAREQISAFMVSIYTLLALMPWFAFCSVYIFGLGSNEVDIQNATTPLTISLTTVSLFIAWLVKH
;
A
#
# COMPACT_ATOMS: atom_id res chain seq x y z
N MET A 1 -13.26 12.04 -12.59
CA MET A 1 -12.46 11.92 -11.36
C MET A 1 -11.24 11.04 -11.62
N ASP A 2 -10.09 11.35 -11.04
CA ASP A 2 -8.83 10.62 -11.26
C ASP A 2 -8.59 9.60 -10.13
N PHE A 3 -9.51 8.62 -9.99
CA PHE A 3 -9.54 7.66 -8.88
C PHE A 3 -8.19 7.00 -8.59
N SER A 4 -7.52 6.45 -9.61
CA SER A 4 -6.22 5.77 -9.47
C SER A 4 -5.14 6.68 -8.86
N ASN A 5 -5.10 7.96 -9.27
CA ASN A 5 -4.14 8.92 -8.72
C ASN A 5 -4.45 9.26 -7.26
N SER A 6 -5.73 9.41 -6.90
CA SER A 6 -6.15 9.63 -5.52
C SER A 6 -5.87 8.43 -4.63
N LEU A 7 -6.17 7.21 -5.10
CA LEU A 7 -5.90 5.96 -4.38
C LEU A 7 -4.39 5.83 -4.06
N ARG A 8 -3.53 6.07 -5.05
CA ARG A 8 -2.07 6.04 -4.85
C ARG A 8 -1.59 7.10 -3.86
N ARG A 9 -2.15 8.32 -3.93
CA ARG A 9 -1.80 9.40 -3.00
C ARG A 9 -2.22 9.05 -1.58
N GLY A 10 -3.46 8.57 -1.39
CA GLY A 10 -3.99 8.20 -0.09
C GLY A 10 -3.24 7.04 0.54
N TYR A 11 -2.99 5.98 -0.22
CA TYR A 11 -2.19 4.86 0.27
C TYR A 11 -0.78 5.29 0.71
N ARG A 12 -0.12 6.15 -0.07
CA ARG A 12 1.21 6.69 0.30
C ARG A 12 1.18 7.56 1.55
N GLN A 13 0.13 8.35 1.72
CA GLN A 13 -0.06 9.21 2.89
C GLN A 13 -0.27 8.36 4.15
N LEU A 14 -1.17 7.38 4.11
CA LEU A 14 -1.45 6.48 5.24
C LEU A 14 -0.23 5.66 5.66
N ARG A 15 0.55 5.19 4.68
CA ARG A 15 1.71 4.33 4.93
C ARG A 15 2.92 5.10 5.46
N GLY A 16 3.08 6.35 5.05
CA GLY A 16 4.26 7.15 5.33
C GLY A 16 5.47 6.78 4.46
N PHE A 17 6.46 7.66 4.44
CA PHE A 17 7.59 7.59 3.52
C PHE A 17 8.42 6.30 3.68
N TRP A 18 8.91 6.02 4.89
CA TRP A 18 9.83 4.89 5.13
C TRP A 18 9.17 3.54 4.91
N ARG A 19 7.97 3.34 5.44
CA ARG A 19 7.22 2.09 5.26
C ARG A 19 6.78 1.89 3.81
N TYR A 20 6.60 2.95 3.02
CA TYR A 20 6.29 2.79 1.61
C TYR A 20 7.48 2.26 0.79
N TRP A 21 8.72 2.67 1.12
CA TRP A 21 9.91 2.30 0.34
C TRP A 21 10.64 1.05 0.85
N LEU A 22 10.76 0.89 2.17
CA LEU A 22 11.60 -0.16 2.80
C LEU A 22 10.79 -1.31 3.39
N SER A 23 9.51 -1.42 3.04
CA SER A 23 8.69 -2.49 3.56
C SER A 23 8.57 -3.62 2.55
N ILE A 24 8.56 -4.84 3.08
CA ILE A 24 8.25 -6.06 2.33
C ILE A 24 6.80 -6.09 1.84
N TYR A 25 5.91 -5.34 2.48
CA TYR A 25 4.51 -5.32 2.11
C TYR A 25 4.31 -4.45 0.87
N LYS A 26 3.45 -4.88 -0.03
CA LYS A 26 3.01 -4.12 -1.20
C LYS A 26 1.49 -3.99 -1.17
N PHE A 27 0.98 -2.98 -1.86
CA PHE A 27 -0.46 -2.83 -2.05
C PHE A 27 -1.03 -4.09 -2.74
N SER A 28 -2.18 -4.57 -2.27
CA SER A 28 -2.91 -5.66 -2.91
C SER A 28 -4.23 -5.14 -3.47
N HIS A 29 -5.15 -4.79 -2.59
CA HIS A 29 -6.50 -4.35 -2.94
C HIS A 29 -7.08 -3.51 -1.80
N CYS A 30 -8.30 -3.00 -1.99
CA CYS A 30 -9.08 -2.40 -0.92
C CYS A 30 -10.29 -3.28 -0.61
N ASP A 31 -10.54 -3.49 0.68
CA ASP A 31 -11.78 -4.06 1.19
C ASP A 31 -12.77 -2.94 1.50
N PHE A 32 -14.06 -3.26 1.40
CA PHE A 32 -15.13 -2.37 1.84
C PHE A 32 -15.40 -2.66 3.31
N PHE A 33 -15.32 -1.63 4.14
CA PHE A 33 -15.42 -1.78 5.59
C PHE A 33 -16.35 -0.73 6.18
N GLU A 34 -17.08 -1.16 7.20
CA GLU A 34 -17.77 -0.31 8.16
C GLU A 34 -16.76 0.10 9.24
N PHE A 35 -16.74 1.38 9.53
CA PHE A 35 -15.91 2.02 10.53
C PHE A 35 -16.80 2.70 11.56
N GLU A 36 -16.42 2.64 12.83
CA GLU A 36 -17.04 3.41 13.91
C GLU A 36 -16.07 4.47 14.39
N LYS A 37 -16.52 5.71 14.39
CA LYS A 37 -15.88 6.77 15.14
C LYS A 37 -16.30 6.64 16.60
N PHE A 38 -15.36 6.47 17.51
CA PHE A 38 -15.65 6.34 18.95
C PHE A 38 -15.22 7.56 19.78
N CYS A 39 -14.32 8.39 19.27
CA CYS A 39 -13.92 9.67 19.88
C CYS A 39 -13.34 10.64 18.83
N MET A 40 -12.94 11.84 19.26
CA MET A 40 -12.21 12.81 18.43
C MET A 40 -10.96 12.15 17.84
N LEU A 41 -10.89 12.05 16.50
CA LEU A 41 -9.82 11.39 15.73
C LEU A 41 -9.67 9.86 15.97
N GLY A 42 -10.56 9.23 16.75
CA GLY A 42 -10.54 7.80 17.02
C GLY A 42 -11.52 7.05 16.13
N ILE A 43 -10.99 6.16 15.28
CA ILE A 43 -11.78 5.28 14.41
C ILE A 43 -11.38 3.83 14.65
N SER A 44 -12.37 2.96 14.67
CA SER A 44 -12.21 1.51 14.72
C SER A 44 -12.89 0.84 13.54
N ASP A 45 -12.21 -0.15 12.97
CA ASP A 45 -12.74 -1.01 11.92
C ASP A 45 -13.73 -2.00 12.56
N LEU A 46 -15.00 -1.97 12.14
CA LEU A 46 -16.04 -2.84 12.70
C LEU A 46 -16.17 -4.13 11.90
N ARG A 47 -16.67 -4.03 10.66
CA ARG A 47 -17.11 -5.18 9.88
C ARG A 47 -16.87 -4.97 8.38
N PRO A 48 -16.50 -6.02 7.64
CA PRO A 48 -16.46 -5.94 6.18
C PRO A 48 -17.88 -5.83 5.61
N GLY A 49 -18.11 -4.90 4.70
CA GLY A 49 -19.42 -4.72 4.09
C GLY A 49 -19.62 -3.37 3.39
N LEU A 50 -20.78 -3.25 2.76
CA LEU A 50 -21.29 -2.03 2.16
C LEU A 50 -22.39 -1.42 3.04
N PRO A 51 -22.72 -0.13 2.84
CA PRO A 51 -23.86 0.49 3.52
C PRO A 51 -25.15 -0.31 3.27
N PRO A 52 -25.95 -0.56 4.31
CA PRO A 52 -27.22 -1.25 4.18
C PRO A 52 -28.21 -0.42 3.34
N ASP A 53 -29.17 -1.10 2.72
CA ASP A 53 -30.20 -0.49 1.87
C ASP A 53 -31.42 0.01 2.66
N GLU A 54 -31.16 0.50 3.88
CA GLU A 54 -32.17 1.04 4.79
C GLU A 54 -32.00 2.56 4.92
N SER A 55 -33.07 3.26 5.30
CA SER A 55 -32.99 4.67 5.71
C SER A 55 -32.31 4.75 7.09
N PRO A 56 -31.37 5.67 7.34
CA PRO A 56 -30.98 6.83 6.51
C PRO A 56 -29.84 6.59 5.51
N TYR A 57 -29.16 5.45 5.58
CA TYR A 57 -27.94 5.15 4.81
C TYR A 57 -28.15 5.16 3.28
N THR A 58 -29.36 4.85 2.83
CA THR A 58 -29.74 4.92 1.41
C THR A 58 -29.60 6.33 0.84
N GLU A 59 -29.92 7.35 1.63
CA GLU A 59 -29.84 8.77 1.22
C GLU A 59 -28.44 9.35 1.44
N GLU A 60 -27.70 8.85 2.44
CA GLU A 60 -26.36 9.33 2.78
C GLU A 60 -25.26 8.79 1.86
N TYR A 61 -25.44 7.59 1.32
CA TYR A 61 -24.44 6.93 0.49
C TYR A 61 -24.94 6.67 -0.93
N PHE A 62 -24.08 6.91 -1.91
CA PHE A 62 -24.32 6.58 -3.30
C PHE A 62 -23.35 5.49 -3.78
N TYR A 63 -23.89 4.41 -4.35
CA TYR A 63 -23.13 3.40 -5.09
C TYR A 63 -24.02 2.62 -6.09
N LYS A 64 -23.41 1.96 -7.08
CA LYS A 64 -24.06 1.15 -8.12
C LYS A 64 -23.29 -0.14 -8.41
N PRO A 65 -23.96 -1.32 -8.51
CA PRO A 65 -25.40 -1.53 -8.34
C PRO A 65 -25.82 -1.49 -6.87
N ARG A 66 -27.07 -1.05 -6.62
CA ARG A 66 -27.76 -1.10 -5.34
C ARG A 66 -29.06 -1.91 -5.52
N PRO A 67 -29.34 -2.98 -4.75
CA PRO A 67 -28.44 -3.64 -3.81
C PRO A 67 -27.17 -4.14 -4.52
N ALA A 68 -26.06 -4.19 -3.78
CA ALA A 68 -24.84 -4.76 -4.33
C ALA A 68 -25.01 -6.27 -4.54
N ARG A 69 -24.46 -6.78 -5.65
CA ARG A 69 -24.49 -8.22 -5.95
C ARG A 69 -23.57 -9.02 -5.02
N SER A 70 -22.57 -8.38 -4.45
CA SER A 70 -21.58 -8.94 -3.55
C SER A 70 -21.09 -7.87 -2.58
N ASN A 71 -20.60 -8.28 -1.41
CA ASN A 71 -19.98 -7.39 -0.43
C ASN A 71 -18.67 -6.76 -0.96
N THR A 72 -18.08 -7.37 -1.99
CA THR A 72 -16.90 -6.90 -2.71
C THR A 72 -17.25 -6.62 -4.18
N PRO A 73 -17.81 -5.44 -4.49
CA PRO A 73 -18.26 -5.11 -5.84
C PRO A 73 -17.11 -4.93 -6.84
N ILE A 74 -15.88 -4.70 -6.35
CA ILE A 74 -14.65 -4.62 -7.13
C ILE A 74 -13.75 -5.78 -6.75
N SER A 75 -13.25 -6.52 -7.74
CA SER A 75 -12.36 -7.66 -7.51
C SER A 75 -10.98 -7.20 -7.00
N PRO A 76 -10.31 -7.97 -6.12
CA PRO A 76 -8.94 -7.67 -5.71
C PRO A 76 -7.98 -7.46 -6.88
N LYS A 77 -8.11 -8.28 -7.94
CA LYS A 77 -7.29 -8.15 -9.16
C LYS A 77 -7.59 -6.87 -9.92
N GLU A 78 -8.84 -6.41 -9.91
CA GLU A 78 -9.23 -5.14 -10.52
C GLU A 78 -8.57 -3.98 -9.77
N PHE A 79 -8.60 -3.97 -8.44
CA PHE A 79 -7.89 -2.97 -7.63
C PHE A 79 -6.38 -2.98 -7.85
N GLU A 80 -5.74 -4.16 -7.85
CA GLU A 80 -4.31 -4.29 -8.12
C GLU A 80 -3.97 -3.69 -9.50
N HIS A 81 -4.77 -4.02 -10.52
CA HIS A 81 -4.57 -3.53 -11.87
C HIS A 81 -4.72 -2.00 -11.96
N ILE A 82 -5.72 -1.43 -11.31
CA ILE A 82 -5.95 0.03 -11.24
C ILE A 82 -4.80 0.73 -10.52
N TYR A 83 -4.29 0.13 -9.46
CA TYR A 83 -3.22 0.70 -8.66
C TYR A 83 -1.87 0.66 -9.39
N TYR A 84 -1.54 -0.41 -10.12
CA TYR A 84 -0.21 -0.55 -10.74
C TYR A 84 -0.16 -0.10 -12.20
N HIS A 85 -1.21 -0.33 -12.99
CA HIS A 85 -1.16 -0.11 -14.44
C HIS A 85 -1.81 1.18 -14.91
N TYR A 86 -2.94 1.57 -14.31
CA TYR A 86 -3.61 2.79 -14.73
C TYR A 86 -2.85 4.03 -14.28
N ARG A 87 -2.57 4.95 -15.20
CA ARG A 87 -2.14 6.30 -14.84
C ARG A 87 -2.81 7.28 -15.77
N LYS A 88 -3.55 8.21 -15.20
CA LYS A 88 -4.05 9.34 -15.98
C LYS A 88 -2.95 10.38 -16.08
N THR A 89 -2.47 10.63 -17.29
CA THR A 89 -1.59 11.75 -17.68
C THR A 89 -2.42 13.03 -17.73
N SER A 90 -2.82 13.54 -16.57
CA SER A 90 -3.53 14.82 -16.50
C SER A 90 -2.52 15.97 -16.63
N ALA A 91 -2.37 16.50 -17.85
CA ALA A 91 -1.84 17.86 -18.10
C ALA A 91 -2.84 18.96 -17.69
N ALA A 92 -3.92 18.62 -16.99
CA ALA A 92 -4.95 19.54 -16.55
C ALA A 92 -4.72 19.99 -15.10
N ARG A 93 -4.65 21.32 -14.90
CA ARG A 93 -4.71 21.98 -13.59
C ARG A 93 -5.81 21.34 -12.73
N ILE A 94 -5.42 20.78 -11.59
CA ILE A 94 -6.37 20.32 -10.58
C ILE A 94 -6.84 21.57 -9.83
N ASN A 95 -8.10 21.96 -9.99
CA ASN A 95 -8.76 22.85 -9.03
C ASN A 95 -8.87 22.12 -7.70
N THR A 96 -8.29 22.69 -6.66
CA THR A 96 -8.06 22.12 -5.33
C THR A 96 -9.31 21.96 -4.46
N TRP A 97 -10.51 22.19 -4.99
CA TRP A 97 -11.74 22.35 -4.17
C TRP A 97 -12.61 21.10 -4.02
N TYR A 98 -12.32 19.99 -4.70
CA TYR A 98 -13.02 18.71 -4.49
C TYR A 98 -12.01 17.57 -4.40
N GLN A 99 -11.75 17.09 -3.18
CA GLN A 99 -11.03 15.84 -2.92
C GLN A 99 -12.02 14.81 -2.38
N PRO A 100 -12.56 13.89 -3.21
CA PRO A 100 -13.53 12.88 -2.78
C PRO A 100 -12.92 11.79 -1.87
N PHE A 101 -11.60 11.85 -1.62
CA PHE A 101 -10.89 10.98 -0.71
C PHE A 101 -10.17 11.87 0.31
N THR A 102 -10.87 12.26 1.37
CA THR A 102 -10.21 12.85 2.54
C THR A 102 -9.40 11.75 3.21
N VAL A 103 -8.12 11.72 2.88
CA VAL A 103 -7.17 10.82 3.51
C VAL A 103 -6.84 11.42 4.87
N MET A 104 -7.28 10.73 5.91
CA MET A 104 -6.95 11.06 7.29
C MET A 104 -5.44 10.99 7.51
N GLY A 105 -4.88 12.01 8.16
CA GLY A 105 -3.46 12.12 8.45
C GLY A 105 -2.71 13.06 7.50
N GLN A 106 -2.90 14.37 7.68
CA GLN A 106 -2.01 15.37 7.08
C GLN A 106 -0.65 15.36 7.83
N ALA A 107 0.26 14.49 7.41
CA ALA A 107 1.67 14.68 7.70
C ALA A 107 2.34 15.39 6.50
N PRO A 108 2.97 16.56 6.68
CA PRO A 108 3.67 17.24 5.60
C PRO A 108 4.99 16.50 5.35
N PHE A 109 5.06 15.67 4.31
CA PHE A 109 6.31 15.01 3.94
C PHE A 109 6.91 15.56 2.66
N TYR A 110 8.14 16.04 2.82
CA TYR A 110 9.08 16.43 1.78
C TYR A 110 9.32 15.23 0.83
N ARG A 111 9.20 15.45 -0.48
CA ARG A 111 9.39 14.41 -1.50
C ARG A 111 10.77 14.58 -2.14
N PRO A 112 11.82 13.85 -1.69
CA PRO A 112 13.14 13.97 -2.29
C PRO A 112 13.08 13.70 -3.80
N ARG A 113 13.70 14.57 -4.59
CA ARG A 113 13.58 14.63 -6.07
C ARG A 113 14.01 13.32 -6.75
N PHE A 114 14.98 12.62 -6.18
CA PHE A 114 15.52 11.33 -6.62
C PHE A 114 14.45 10.22 -6.76
N PHE A 115 13.48 10.16 -5.84
CA PHE A 115 12.44 9.12 -5.87
C PHE A 115 11.32 9.35 -6.89
N LYS A 116 11.34 10.47 -7.63
CA LYS A 116 10.42 10.67 -8.77
C LYS A 116 10.82 9.83 -9.98
N GLN A 117 12.08 9.38 -10.04
CA GLN A 117 12.70 8.72 -11.19
C GLN A 117 12.97 7.22 -10.97
N LEU A 118 12.74 6.69 -9.78
CA LEU A 118 12.89 5.24 -9.54
C LEU A 118 11.84 4.48 -10.37
N PRO A 119 12.28 3.55 -11.23
CA PRO A 119 11.64 3.40 -12.51
C PRO A 119 10.48 2.42 -12.48
N SER A 120 9.50 2.70 -13.34
CA SER A 120 8.50 1.77 -13.85
C SER A 120 9.12 0.69 -14.77
N LEU A 121 10.34 0.21 -14.47
CA LEU A 121 11.09 -0.70 -15.34
C LEU A 121 10.36 -2.04 -15.57
N PHE A 122 9.44 -2.41 -14.69
CA PHE A 122 8.73 -3.70 -14.76
C PHE A 122 7.22 -3.60 -14.92
N GLN A 123 6.64 -2.39 -15.00
CA GLN A 123 5.19 -2.25 -15.12
C GLN A 123 4.83 -1.48 -16.38
N LYS A 124 4.27 -2.19 -17.37
CA LYS A 124 3.63 -1.56 -18.53
C LYS A 124 2.50 -0.67 -18.04
N GLN A 125 2.70 0.65 -18.17
CA GLN A 125 1.72 1.65 -17.80
C GLN A 125 0.69 1.78 -18.93
N ILE A 126 -0.59 1.82 -18.56
CA ILE A 126 -1.68 2.05 -19.49
C ILE A 126 -2.13 3.49 -19.27
N ASP A 127 -1.90 4.32 -20.28
CA ASP A 127 -2.43 5.68 -20.34
C ASP A 127 -3.87 5.61 -20.86
N GLY A 128 -4.84 5.76 -19.96
CA GLY A 128 -6.25 5.60 -20.29
C GLY A 128 -7.18 6.03 -19.17
N ASN A 129 -8.44 6.27 -19.53
CA ASN A 129 -9.49 6.48 -18.55
C ASN A 129 -9.89 5.15 -17.92
N LEU A 130 -10.14 5.16 -16.61
CA LEU A 130 -10.68 4.00 -15.89
C LEU A 130 -12.07 3.64 -16.47
N PRO A 131 -12.47 2.35 -16.47
CA PRO A 131 -13.84 1.97 -16.78
C PRO A 131 -14.84 2.83 -16.00
N THR A 132 -15.87 3.32 -16.71
CA THR A 132 -16.85 4.26 -16.16
C THR A 132 -17.69 3.65 -15.03
N ASP A 133 -17.75 2.32 -14.95
CA ASP A 133 -18.50 1.55 -13.97
C ASP A 133 -17.74 1.27 -12.67
N THR A 134 -16.41 1.42 -12.62
CA THR A 134 -15.64 1.10 -11.40
C THR A 134 -15.87 2.12 -10.28
N VAL A 135 -15.78 3.42 -10.54
CA VAL A 135 -15.91 4.46 -9.50
C VAL A 135 -17.29 4.47 -8.85
N PRO A 136 -18.40 4.31 -9.59
CA PRO A 136 -19.73 4.21 -9.00
C PRO A 136 -19.96 3.00 -8.10
N LYS A 137 -19.14 1.94 -8.19
CA LYS A 137 -19.26 0.77 -7.30
C LYS A 137 -18.79 1.04 -5.87
N ILE A 138 -18.04 2.12 -5.67
CA ILE A 138 -17.48 2.49 -4.37
C ILE A 138 -18.52 3.30 -3.60
N PRO A 139 -18.79 3.00 -2.32
CA PRO A 139 -19.69 3.79 -1.51
C PRO A 139 -19.13 5.20 -1.35
N GLN A 140 -19.84 6.18 -1.90
CA GLN A 140 -19.50 7.60 -1.78
C GLN A 140 -20.48 8.23 -0.81
N ARG A 141 -19.96 8.79 0.27
CA ARG A 141 -20.76 9.54 1.22
C ARG A 141 -21.10 10.91 0.64
N LEU A 142 -22.38 11.26 0.64
CA LEU A 142 -22.90 12.54 0.14
C LEU A 142 -22.96 13.61 1.25
N THR A 143 -23.11 13.16 2.50
CA THR A 143 -23.15 14.03 3.68
C THR A 143 -21.76 14.35 4.20
N HIS A 144 -21.58 15.55 4.75
CA HIS A 144 -20.33 15.96 5.38
C HIS A 144 -20.08 15.13 6.64
N PHE A 145 -18.89 14.54 6.76
CA PHE A 145 -18.45 13.83 7.96
C PHE A 145 -17.77 14.82 8.92
N ASP A 146 -18.33 14.99 10.11
CA ASP A 146 -17.71 15.83 11.13
C ASP A 146 -16.63 15.04 11.89
N GLU A 147 -15.38 15.23 11.48
CA GLU A 147 -14.20 14.57 12.06
C GLU A 147 -13.92 15.02 13.51
N PHE A 148 -14.32 16.23 13.90
CA PHE A 148 -14.00 16.80 15.21
C PHE A 148 -15.12 16.66 16.24
N SER A 149 -16.34 16.29 15.82
CA SER A 149 -17.42 15.97 16.75
C SER A 149 -17.03 14.83 17.71
N ASN A 150 -17.45 14.91 18.97
CA ASN A 150 -17.28 13.81 19.92
C ASN A 150 -18.42 12.76 19.85
N SER A 151 -19.34 12.91 18.90
CA SER A 151 -20.41 11.93 18.66
C SER A 151 -19.87 10.66 18.05
N ARG A 152 -20.40 9.51 18.50
CA ARG A 152 -20.16 8.24 17.83
C ARG A 152 -20.93 8.19 16.53
N GLU A 153 -20.27 7.75 15.48
CA GLU A 153 -20.84 7.72 14.15
C GLU A 153 -20.27 6.55 13.34
N THR A 154 -21.15 5.78 12.70
CA THR A 154 -20.76 4.71 11.79
C THR A 154 -20.69 5.21 10.35
N PHE A 155 -19.67 4.78 9.62
CA PHE A 155 -19.47 5.16 8.23
C PHE A 155 -18.80 4.04 7.44
N TRP A 156 -19.02 4.00 6.13
CA TRP A 156 -18.41 3.01 5.25
C TRP A 156 -17.33 3.64 4.38
N GLY A 157 -16.28 2.87 4.11
CA GLY A 157 -15.16 3.31 3.30
C GLY A 157 -14.31 2.17 2.77
N LEU A 158 -13.11 2.54 2.30
CA LEU A 158 -12.12 1.62 1.75
C LEU A 158 -11.02 1.38 2.77
N HIS A 159 -10.80 0.11 3.13
CA HIS A 159 -9.67 -0.33 3.94
C HIS A 159 -8.58 -0.92 3.03
N ALA A 160 -7.37 -0.37 3.04
CA ALA A 160 -6.29 -0.85 2.18
C ALA A 160 -5.66 -2.14 2.72
N ARG A 161 -5.64 -3.19 1.89
CA ARG A 161 -4.98 -4.47 2.19
C ARG A 161 -3.59 -4.52 1.56
N GLU A 162 -2.66 -5.05 2.33
CA GLU A 162 -1.29 -5.27 1.90
C GLU A 162 -1.00 -6.77 1.78
N GLN A 163 -0.05 -7.11 0.91
CA GLN A 163 0.43 -8.48 0.69
C GLN A 163 1.96 -8.49 0.73
N ILE A 164 2.56 -9.59 1.17
CA ILE A 164 4.01 -9.74 1.18
C ILE A 164 4.52 -9.86 -0.26
N SER A 165 5.47 -9.03 -0.65
CA SER A 165 6.10 -9.07 -1.97
C SER A 165 7.25 -10.06 -1.97
N ALA A 166 7.10 -11.19 -2.67
CA ALA A 166 8.17 -12.18 -2.84
C ALA A 166 9.47 -11.56 -3.37
N PHE A 167 9.36 -10.59 -4.29
CA PHE A 167 10.52 -9.87 -4.83
C PHE A 167 11.28 -9.06 -3.77
N MET A 168 10.56 -8.32 -2.91
CA MET A 168 11.21 -7.57 -1.83
C MET A 168 11.82 -8.52 -0.81
N VAL A 169 11.13 -9.61 -0.47
CA VAL A 169 11.68 -10.66 0.39
C VAL A 169 13.00 -11.18 -0.18
N SER A 170 13.05 -11.49 -1.47
CA SER A 170 14.29 -11.92 -2.14
C SER A 170 15.39 -10.86 -2.05
N ILE A 171 15.09 -9.57 -2.24
CA ILE A 171 16.07 -8.49 -2.07
C ILE A 171 16.63 -8.47 -0.65
N TYR A 172 15.76 -8.53 0.37
CA TYR A 172 16.20 -8.52 1.77
C TYR A 172 17.00 -9.77 2.14
N THR A 173 16.62 -10.94 1.60
CA THR A 173 17.40 -12.16 1.75
C THR A 173 18.79 -12.03 1.12
N LEU A 174 18.90 -11.47 -0.09
CA LEU A 174 20.19 -11.21 -0.74
C LEU A 174 21.03 -10.20 0.04
N LEU A 175 20.39 -9.17 0.60
CA LEU A 175 21.07 -8.18 1.45
C LEU A 175 21.59 -8.82 2.74
N ALA A 176 20.86 -9.76 3.34
CA ALA A 176 21.31 -10.51 4.50
C ALA A 176 22.47 -11.47 4.17
N LEU A 177 22.51 -12.00 2.94
CA LEU A 177 23.62 -12.82 2.43
C LEU A 177 24.82 -12.00 1.93
N MET A 178 24.72 -10.66 1.92
CA MET A 178 25.75 -9.78 1.38
C MET A 178 27.13 -9.97 2.03
N PRO A 179 27.29 -10.18 3.36
CA PRO A 179 28.60 -10.42 3.96
C PRO A 179 29.30 -11.65 3.40
N TRP A 180 28.56 -12.73 3.14
CA TRP A 180 29.09 -13.93 2.50
C TRP A 180 29.53 -13.67 1.07
N PHE A 181 28.68 -13.04 0.24
CA PHE A 181 29.03 -12.72 -1.14
C PHE A 181 30.23 -11.76 -1.26
N ALA A 182 30.34 -10.79 -0.34
CA ALA A 182 31.47 -9.88 -0.27
C ALA A 182 32.78 -10.62 0.01
N PHE A 183 32.77 -11.53 1.01
CA PHE A 183 33.92 -12.38 1.30
C PHE A 183 34.31 -13.26 0.12
N CYS A 184 33.36 -13.95 -0.51
CA CYS A 184 33.62 -14.77 -1.69
C CYS A 184 34.23 -13.96 -2.84
N SER A 185 33.78 -12.72 -3.03
CA SER A 185 34.31 -11.85 -4.08
C SER A 185 35.77 -11.48 -3.81
N VAL A 186 36.10 -11.04 -2.59
CA VAL A 186 37.49 -10.73 -2.22
C VAL A 186 38.40 -11.95 -2.39
N TYR A 187 37.91 -13.14 -2.03
CA TYR A 187 38.64 -14.40 -2.15
C TYR A 187 38.89 -14.81 -3.61
N ILE A 188 37.85 -14.79 -4.45
CA ILE A 188 37.95 -15.17 -5.88
C ILE A 188 38.85 -14.22 -6.66
N PHE A 189 38.79 -12.91 -6.37
CA PHE A 189 39.62 -11.91 -7.05
C PHE A 189 41.04 -11.80 -6.49
N GLY A 190 41.41 -12.63 -5.51
CA GLY A 190 42.76 -12.64 -4.94
C GLY A 190 43.14 -11.31 -4.26
N LEU A 191 42.15 -10.57 -3.76
CA LEU A 191 42.35 -9.27 -3.10
C LEU A 191 42.71 -9.41 -1.61
N GLY A 192 42.76 -10.66 -1.10
CA GLY A 192 43.13 -11.00 0.27
C GLY A 192 44.54 -11.58 0.40
N SER A 193 44.97 -11.85 1.64
CA SER A 193 46.22 -12.55 1.93
C SER A 193 46.25 -13.95 1.31
N ASN A 194 47.40 -14.38 0.82
CA ASN A 194 47.61 -15.70 0.17
C ASN A 194 47.42 -16.91 1.10
N GLU A 195 47.10 -16.70 2.37
CA GLU A 195 46.88 -17.77 3.34
C GLU A 195 45.39 -18.12 3.42
N VAL A 196 45.09 -19.38 3.13
CA VAL A 196 43.74 -19.93 3.17
C VAL A 196 43.35 -20.19 4.63
N ASP A 197 42.75 -19.19 5.27
CA ASP A 197 42.19 -19.34 6.61
C ASP A 197 40.67 -19.61 6.57
N ILE A 198 40.31 -20.85 6.86
CA ILE A 198 38.93 -21.32 6.93
C ILE A 198 38.19 -20.63 8.08
N GLN A 199 38.88 -20.22 9.15
CA GLN A 199 38.26 -19.51 10.29
C GLN A 199 37.80 -18.12 9.88
N ASN A 200 38.56 -17.43 9.04
CA ASN A 200 38.15 -16.13 8.52
C ASN A 200 36.93 -16.25 7.58
N ALA A 201 36.79 -17.38 6.87
CA ALA A 201 35.64 -17.66 6.00
C ALA A 201 34.35 -17.99 6.76
N THR A 202 34.44 -18.62 7.93
CA THR A 202 33.24 -19.02 8.71
C THR A 202 32.55 -17.83 9.37
N THR A 203 33.26 -16.74 9.66
CA THR A 203 32.68 -15.55 10.30
C THR A 203 31.60 -14.84 9.45
N PRO A 204 31.84 -14.42 8.19
CA PRO A 204 30.80 -13.78 7.38
C PRO A 204 29.66 -14.75 7.03
N LEU A 205 29.97 -16.05 6.92
CA LEU A 205 28.95 -17.09 6.72
C LEU A 205 27.99 -17.16 7.90
N THR A 206 28.53 -17.19 9.13
CA THR A 206 27.71 -17.29 10.35
C THR A 206 26.84 -16.05 10.54
N ILE A 207 27.39 -14.86 10.28
CA ILE A 207 26.63 -13.59 10.30
C ILE A 207 25.49 -13.62 9.26
N SER A 208 25.76 -14.10 8.05
CA SER A 208 24.76 -14.19 6.99
C SER A 208 23.65 -15.20 7.34
N LEU A 209 24.02 -16.37 7.86
CA LEU A 209 23.07 -17.42 8.25
C LEU A 209 22.19 -16.97 9.43
N THR A 210 22.77 -16.34 10.44
CA THR A 210 22.03 -15.82 11.61
C THR A 210 21.07 -14.72 11.21
N THR A 211 21.49 -13.75 10.39
CA THR A 211 20.61 -12.66 9.92
C THR A 211 19.48 -13.17 9.04
N VAL A 212 19.75 -14.11 8.12
CA VAL A 212 18.69 -14.77 7.32
C VAL A 212 17.73 -15.54 8.22
N SER A 213 18.23 -16.27 9.23
CA SER A 213 17.39 -17.03 10.16
C SER A 213 16.46 -16.12 10.96
N LEU A 214 16.96 -15.00 11.48
CA LEU A 214 16.16 -14.00 12.17
C LEU A 214 15.10 -13.36 11.25
N PHE A 215 15.48 -13.07 10.01
CA PHE A 215 14.56 -12.50 9.02
C PHE A 215 13.43 -13.47 8.67
N ILE A 216 13.74 -14.75 8.44
CA ILE A 216 12.73 -15.79 8.17
C ILE A 216 11.84 -16.01 9.39
N ALA A 217 12.40 -16.06 10.60
CA ALA A 217 11.62 -16.20 11.82
C ALA A 217 10.63 -15.02 12.00
N TRP A 218 11.06 -13.81 11.67
CA TRP A 218 10.18 -12.63 11.66
C TRP A 218 9.09 -12.73 10.59
N LEU A 219 9.42 -13.22 9.38
CA LEU A 219 8.45 -13.44 8.30
C LEU A 219 7.38 -14.48 8.66
N VAL A 220 7.73 -15.57 9.34
CA VAL A 220 6.74 -16.62 9.69
C VAL A 220 5.73 -16.13 10.73
N LYS A 221 6.14 -15.19 11.59
CA LYS A 221 5.26 -14.62 12.62
C LYS A 221 4.18 -13.69 12.02
N HIS A 222 4.39 -13.16 10.81
CA HIS A 222 3.62 -12.07 10.23
C HIS A 222 2.97 -12.46 8.90
#